data_AF-B5JUC7-F1
#
_entry.id   AF-B5JUC7-F1
#
_cell.length_a   1.000
_cell.length_b   1.000
_cell.length_c   1.000
_cell.angle_alpha   90.00
_cell.angle_beta   90.00
_cell.angle_gamma   90.00
#
_symmetry.space_group_name_H-M   'P 1'
#
loop_
_entity.id
_entity.type
_entity.pdbx_description
1 polymer ?
#
loop_
_entity_poly.entity_id
_entity_poly.type
_entity_poly.pdbx_seq_one_letter_code
_entity_poly.pdbx_strand_id
1 'polypeptide(L)'
;MQRKVVGLFLLMGASSVHSMDCSRDDVDHYLSQGFSPEQVTRLCTASQNAPASTDSMAADSSAAEVSGADAQSTPAEEDWSQASDVQRALNYIERNTLAKKWHIQEHTISFSLQTKIDYGEEDTFGNRSRVRPYIDVAVDLPSVRVVNTTAHIPLLRRASMTLSADMSFQIVGAEGYDQKALAAIEQFLEEATSRQTLEVDATAEADLARLRDEMNFLQEKARQSVQSQQ
;
A
#
# COMPACT_ATOMS: atom_id res chain seq x y z
N MET A 1 -27.69 0.49 -64.88
CA MET A 1 -26.51 -0.37 -65.13
C MET A 1 -25.59 -0.31 -63.93
N GLN A 2 -25.45 -1.44 -63.24
CA GLN A 2 -24.50 -1.66 -62.15
C GLN A 2 -23.08 -1.79 -62.72
N ARG A 3 -22.07 -1.18 -62.09
CA ARG A 3 -20.72 -1.74 -62.01
C ARG A 3 -20.12 -1.50 -60.63
N LYS A 4 -19.91 -2.62 -59.93
CA LYS A 4 -19.14 -2.79 -58.70
C LYS A 4 -17.66 -2.92 -59.06
N VAL A 5 -16.77 -2.25 -58.33
CA VAL A 5 -15.33 -2.51 -58.18
C VAL A 5 -15.01 -1.96 -56.77
N VAL A 6 -14.85 -2.73 -55.68
CA VAL A 6 -14.00 -3.88 -55.31
C VAL A 6 -12.50 -3.57 -55.39
N GLY A 7 -11.86 -3.55 -54.22
CA GLY A 7 -10.40 -3.56 -54.03
C GLY A 7 -9.92 -2.25 -53.41
N LEU A 8 -9.12 -2.21 -52.36
CA LEU A 8 -8.24 -3.23 -51.78
C LEU A 8 -7.90 -2.73 -50.36
N PHE A 9 -8.34 -3.46 -49.34
CA PHE A 9 -8.00 -3.19 -47.93
C PHE A 9 -6.57 -3.73 -47.69
N LEU A 10 -5.59 -2.83 -47.63
CA LEU A 10 -4.21 -3.16 -47.24
C LEU A 10 -4.14 -3.18 -45.71
N LEU A 11 -4.33 -4.38 -45.15
CA LEU A 11 -4.03 -4.71 -43.76
C LEU A 11 -2.50 -4.71 -43.58
N MET A 12 -1.92 -3.55 -43.22
CA MET A 12 -0.62 -3.55 -42.58
C MET A 12 -0.82 -3.98 -41.12
N GLY A 13 -0.47 -5.22 -40.84
CA GLY A 13 -0.32 -5.73 -39.48
C GLY A 13 0.80 -4.97 -38.78
N ALA A 14 0.42 -4.06 -37.88
CA ALA A 14 1.30 -3.58 -36.84
C ALA A 14 1.35 -4.66 -35.76
N SER A 15 2.38 -5.50 -35.80
CA SER A 15 2.77 -6.34 -34.67
C SER A 15 3.24 -5.39 -33.56
N SER A 16 2.33 -4.97 -32.69
CA SER A 16 2.66 -4.20 -31.48
C SER A 16 3.40 -5.10 -30.51
N VAL A 17 4.72 -5.16 -30.63
CA VAL A 17 5.61 -5.66 -29.58
C VAL A 17 5.45 -4.69 -28.41
N HIS A 18 4.68 -5.09 -27.40
CA HIS A 18 4.56 -4.35 -26.15
C HIS A 18 5.87 -4.56 -25.38
N SER A 19 6.86 -3.71 -25.64
CA SER A 19 8.02 -3.59 -24.78
C SER A 19 7.57 -2.97 -23.47
N MET A 20 7.47 -3.76 -22.40
CA MET A 20 7.48 -3.19 -21.06
C MET A 20 8.84 -2.52 -20.85
N ASP A 21 8.79 -1.20 -20.73
CA ASP A 21 9.94 -0.35 -20.50
C ASP A 21 10.42 -0.62 -19.08
N CYS A 22 11.60 -1.20 -18.92
CA CYS A 22 12.26 -1.22 -17.62
C CYS A 22 12.42 0.24 -17.19
N SER A 23 11.90 0.59 -16.01
CA SER A 23 12.13 1.94 -15.46
C SER A 23 13.63 2.19 -15.42
N ARG A 24 14.04 3.40 -15.79
CA ARG A 24 15.45 3.81 -15.75
C ARG A 24 16.05 3.59 -14.35
N ASP A 25 15.25 3.76 -13.31
CA ASP A 25 15.68 3.58 -11.92
C ASP A 25 15.99 2.10 -11.61
N ASP A 26 15.27 1.15 -12.22
CA ASP A 26 15.53 -0.28 -12.05
C ASP A 26 16.84 -0.68 -12.76
N VAL A 27 17.09 -0.13 -13.95
CA VAL A 27 18.34 -0.35 -14.70
C VAL A 27 19.54 0.15 -13.89
N ASP A 28 19.46 1.38 -13.37
CA ASP A 28 20.52 1.98 -12.58
C ASP A 28 20.75 1.19 -11.25
N HIS A 29 19.67 0.70 -10.64
CA HIS A 29 19.76 -0.17 -9.46
C HIS A 29 20.54 -1.47 -9.74
N TYR A 30 20.22 -2.21 -10.82
CA TYR A 30 20.90 -3.48 -11.12
C TYR A 30 22.36 -3.28 -11.55
N LEU A 31 22.66 -2.22 -12.30
CA LEU A 31 24.04 -1.88 -12.65
C LEU A 31 24.86 -1.56 -11.40
N SER A 32 24.28 -0.87 -10.41
CA SER A 32 24.96 -0.58 -9.14
C SER A 32 25.26 -1.83 -8.30
N GLN A 33 24.53 -2.92 -8.51
CA GLN A 33 24.77 -4.23 -7.87
C GLN A 33 25.77 -5.11 -8.63
N GLY A 34 26.37 -4.60 -9.71
CA GLY A 34 27.40 -5.30 -10.47
C GLY A 34 26.87 -6.26 -11.54
N PHE A 35 25.58 -6.19 -11.90
CA PHE A 35 25.04 -6.94 -13.02
C PHE A 35 25.56 -6.37 -14.35
N SER A 36 25.81 -7.26 -15.32
CA SER A 36 26.22 -6.82 -16.66
C SER A 36 25.01 -6.26 -17.44
N PRO A 37 25.23 -5.33 -18.38
CA PRO A 37 24.16 -4.79 -19.22
C PRO A 37 23.34 -5.89 -19.94
N GLU A 38 23.99 -7.00 -20.34
CA GLU A 38 23.33 -8.13 -20.99
C GLU A 38 22.44 -8.92 -20.02
N GLN A 39 22.81 -9.01 -18.74
CA GLN A 39 21.99 -9.63 -17.70
C GLN A 39 20.76 -8.78 -17.39
N VAL A 40 20.94 -7.47 -17.26
CA VAL A 40 19.84 -6.51 -17.05
C VAL A 40 18.86 -6.56 -18.22
N THR A 41 19.37 -6.59 -19.45
CA THR A 41 18.54 -6.72 -20.66
C THR A 41 17.75 -8.03 -20.68
N ARG A 42 18.36 -9.14 -20.24
CA ARG A 42 17.65 -10.43 -20.12
C ARG A 42 16.57 -10.39 -19.05
N LEU A 43 16.77 -9.73 -17.93
CA LEU A 43 15.73 -9.60 -16.88
C LEU A 43 14.55 -8.77 -17.39
N CYS A 44 14.82 -7.67 -18.08
CA CYS A 44 13.81 -6.80 -18.69
C CYS A 44 13.02 -7.48 -19.81
N THR A 45 13.63 -8.43 -20.51
CA THR A 45 12.99 -9.16 -21.63
C THR A 45 12.39 -10.51 -21.21
N ALA A 46 12.92 -11.18 -20.18
CA ALA A 46 12.44 -12.48 -19.71
C ALA A 46 11.06 -12.40 -19.04
N SER A 47 10.71 -11.24 -18.47
CA SER A 47 9.34 -10.98 -17.97
C SER A 47 8.28 -11.05 -19.08
N GLN A 48 8.67 -11.00 -20.36
CA GLN A 48 7.75 -11.09 -21.52
C GLN A 48 7.51 -12.53 -22.01
N ASN A 49 8.28 -13.53 -21.54
CA ASN A 49 8.24 -14.91 -22.06
C ASN A 49 8.10 -15.98 -20.96
N ALA A 50 7.29 -15.73 -19.93
CA ALA A 50 6.87 -16.80 -19.03
C ALA A 50 5.61 -17.48 -19.60
N PRO A 51 5.69 -18.67 -20.22
CA PRO A 51 4.51 -19.49 -20.42
C PRO A 51 4.01 -19.97 -19.06
N ALA A 52 2.69 -19.89 -18.86
CA ALA A 52 2.03 -20.54 -17.75
C ALA A 52 2.27 -22.05 -17.84
N SER A 53 2.96 -22.60 -16.85
CA SER A 53 3.10 -24.05 -16.68
C SER A 53 2.72 -24.42 -15.25
N THR A 54 1.46 -24.81 -15.09
CA THR A 54 1.09 -26.03 -14.35
C THR A 54 2.04 -27.16 -14.72
N ASP A 55 2.75 -27.75 -13.76
CA ASP A 55 2.46 -29.14 -13.35
C ASP A 55 3.26 -29.59 -12.13
N SER A 56 2.62 -30.52 -11.42
CA SER A 56 3.10 -31.26 -10.24
C SER A 56 4.35 -32.09 -10.53
N MET A 57 5.22 -32.28 -9.53
CA MET A 57 5.72 -33.61 -9.15
C MET A 57 6.25 -33.63 -7.71
N ALA A 58 5.89 -34.71 -7.03
CA ALA A 58 6.14 -35.05 -5.64
C ALA A 58 7.54 -35.63 -5.39
N ALA A 59 8.02 -35.49 -4.15
CA ALA A 59 8.84 -36.48 -3.42
C ALA A 59 8.87 -36.03 -1.94
N ASP A 60 8.15 -36.68 -1.04
CA ASP A 60 8.55 -37.88 -0.29
C ASP A 60 9.46 -37.53 0.91
N SER A 61 8.89 -37.57 2.12
CA SER A 61 9.62 -37.75 3.39
C SER A 61 8.65 -38.06 4.53
N SER A 62 8.47 -39.36 4.73
CA SER A 62 8.56 -40.10 6.00
C SER A 62 7.89 -39.57 7.27
N ALA A 63 7.02 -40.46 7.78
CA ALA A 63 6.37 -40.47 9.07
C ALA A 63 7.32 -40.35 10.28
N ALA A 64 6.84 -39.66 11.31
CA ALA A 64 7.10 -39.99 12.71
C ALA A 64 5.86 -39.62 13.54
N GLU A 65 5.07 -40.63 13.89
CA GLU A 65 4.12 -40.57 15.00
C GLU A 65 4.90 -40.45 16.31
N VAL A 66 4.62 -39.41 17.10
CA VAL A 66 4.84 -39.44 18.55
C VAL A 66 3.61 -38.83 19.23
N SER A 67 2.81 -39.70 19.81
CA SER A 67 1.79 -39.39 20.81
C SER A 67 2.45 -38.83 22.08
N GLY A 68 1.85 -37.78 22.63
CA GLY A 68 2.21 -37.24 23.94
C GLY A 68 1.32 -36.05 24.29
N ALA A 69 0.09 -36.35 24.72
CA ALA A 69 -0.84 -35.37 25.26
C ALA A 69 -0.33 -34.84 26.59
N ASP A 70 -0.13 -33.53 26.68
CA ASP A 70 -0.34 -32.72 27.88
C ASP A 70 -0.74 -31.32 27.40
N ALA A 71 -2.04 -31.16 27.21
CA ALA A 71 -2.68 -29.89 26.86
C ALA A 71 -2.70 -28.99 28.11
N GLN A 72 -1.64 -28.21 28.28
CA GLN A 72 -1.72 -26.98 29.04
C GLN A 72 -1.98 -25.85 28.05
N SER A 73 -3.25 -25.51 27.90
CA SER A 73 -3.75 -24.44 27.04
C SER A 73 -3.17 -23.09 27.47
N THR A 74 -2.00 -22.75 26.97
CA THR A 74 -1.59 -21.36 26.77
C THR A 74 -2.55 -20.74 25.75
N PRO A 75 -2.90 -19.45 25.88
CA PRO A 75 -3.73 -18.77 24.88
C PRO A 75 -3.12 -19.01 23.51
N ALA A 76 -3.93 -19.46 22.56
CA ALA A 76 -3.51 -19.61 21.18
C ALA A 76 -2.97 -18.25 20.71
N GLU A 77 -1.65 -18.15 20.63
CA GLU A 77 -0.98 -17.09 19.90
C GLU A 77 -1.47 -17.25 18.47
N GLU A 78 -2.28 -16.28 18.05
CA GLU A 78 -3.00 -16.25 16.80
C GLU A 78 -2.04 -16.56 15.64
N ASP A 79 -2.30 -17.66 14.92
CA ASP A 79 -1.38 -18.13 13.88
C ASP A 79 -1.51 -17.23 12.65
N TRP A 80 -0.75 -16.13 12.66
CA TRP A 80 -0.42 -15.33 11.50
C TRP A 80 0.49 -16.11 10.53
N SER A 81 0.36 -17.44 10.36
CA SER A 81 1.15 -18.25 9.43
C SER A 81 1.00 -17.85 7.95
N GLN A 82 0.03 -17.00 7.62
CA GLN A 82 0.00 -16.20 6.38
C GLN A 82 0.73 -14.85 6.51
N ALA A 83 1.75 -14.76 7.38
CA ALA A 83 2.55 -13.55 7.62
C ALA A 83 3.10 -13.00 6.31
N SER A 84 3.36 -13.86 5.33
CA SER A 84 3.76 -13.45 3.98
C SER A 84 2.70 -12.62 3.25
N ASP A 85 1.42 -13.00 3.31
CA ASP A 85 0.33 -12.29 2.62
C ASP A 85 -0.03 -10.98 3.32
N VAL A 86 -0.07 -10.99 4.65
CA VAL A 86 -0.29 -9.77 5.46
C VAL A 86 0.86 -8.79 5.29
N GLN A 87 2.11 -9.28 5.34
CA GLN A 87 3.28 -8.43 5.08
C GLN A 87 3.30 -7.93 3.64
N ARG A 88 2.84 -8.72 2.66
CA ARG A 88 2.72 -8.26 1.26
C ARG A 88 1.69 -7.13 1.15
N ALA A 89 0.52 -7.28 1.76
CA ALA A 89 -0.52 -6.26 1.79
C ALA A 89 0.02 -4.95 2.39
N LEU A 90 0.70 -5.05 3.54
CA LEU A 90 1.34 -3.93 4.20
C LEU A 90 2.41 -3.26 3.35
N ASN A 91 3.33 -4.04 2.78
CA ASN A 91 4.39 -3.50 1.92
C ASN A 91 3.80 -2.78 0.70
N TYR A 92 2.66 -3.25 0.19
CA TYR A 92 1.97 -2.60 -0.90
C TYR A 92 1.33 -1.28 -0.45
N ILE A 93 0.66 -1.24 0.70
CA ILE A 93 0.08 -0.02 1.26
C ILE A 93 1.17 1.00 1.61
N GLU A 94 2.27 0.58 2.24
CA GLU A 94 3.39 1.44 2.60
C GLU A 94 4.01 2.12 1.37
N ARG A 95 4.19 1.38 0.26
CA ARG A 95 4.72 1.96 -0.99
C ARG A 95 3.82 2.99 -1.64
N ASN A 96 2.52 2.93 -1.38
CA ASN A 96 1.52 3.81 -1.99
C ASN A 96 1.05 4.93 -1.04
N THR A 97 1.56 4.97 0.19
CA THR A 97 1.20 6.00 1.17
C THR A 97 2.41 6.87 1.53
N LEU A 98 2.16 8.11 1.96
CA LEU A 98 3.21 8.99 2.49
C LEU A 98 3.62 8.66 3.94
N ALA A 99 2.94 7.69 4.54
CA ALA A 99 3.19 7.21 5.89
C ALA A 99 4.42 6.30 5.92
N LYS A 100 5.13 6.31 7.05
CA LYS A 100 6.34 5.51 7.27
C LYS A 100 6.17 4.63 8.49
N LYS A 101 6.96 3.56 8.58
CA LYS A 101 7.01 2.67 9.75
C LYS A 101 5.65 2.02 10.02
N TRP A 102 5.11 1.35 9.01
CA TRP A 102 3.87 0.60 9.16
C TRP A 102 4.10 -0.63 10.06
N HIS A 103 3.27 -0.78 11.07
CA HIS A 103 3.26 -1.92 11.97
C HIS A 103 1.83 -2.41 12.14
N ILE A 104 1.62 -3.73 12.11
CA ILE A 104 0.36 -4.34 12.53
C ILE A 104 0.59 -4.97 13.89
N GLN A 105 -0.32 -4.66 14.80
CA GLN A 105 -0.44 -5.37 16.06
C GLN A 105 -1.90 -5.76 16.23
N GLU A 106 -2.16 -7.07 16.21
CA GLU A 106 -3.51 -7.64 16.32
C GLU A 106 -4.46 -7.04 15.25
N HIS A 107 -5.33 -6.14 15.69
CA HIS A 107 -6.39 -5.50 14.88
C HIS A 107 -6.05 -4.07 14.50
N THR A 108 -4.88 -3.57 14.90
CA THR A 108 -4.50 -2.16 14.71
C THR A 108 -3.35 -2.05 13.73
N ILE A 109 -3.51 -1.19 12.73
CA ILE A 109 -2.38 -0.68 11.95
C ILE A 109 -1.88 0.58 12.63
N SER A 110 -0.59 0.65 12.94
CA SER A 110 0.08 1.89 13.33
C SER A 110 1.09 2.35 12.29
N PHE A 111 1.20 3.66 12.09
CA PHE A 111 2.21 4.28 11.23
C PHE A 111 2.53 5.70 11.68
N SER A 112 3.69 6.21 11.30
CA SER A 112 4.08 7.60 11.57
C SER A 112 3.91 8.46 10.31
N LEU A 113 3.27 9.62 10.48
CA LEU A 113 3.15 10.67 9.47
C LEU A 113 3.99 11.88 9.89
N GLN A 114 4.70 12.50 8.94
CA GLN A 114 5.25 13.85 9.13
C GLN A 114 4.38 14.85 8.37
N THR A 115 3.66 15.70 9.09
CA THR A 115 2.80 16.74 8.49
C THR A 115 3.44 18.12 8.61
N LYS A 116 3.00 19.09 7.80
CA LYS A 116 3.40 20.51 7.90
C LYS A 116 2.19 21.30 8.36
N ILE A 117 2.33 22.03 9.46
CA ILE A 117 1.26 22.85 10.03
C ILE A 117 1.75 24.29 10.10
N ASP A 118 1.01 25.18 9.43
CA ASP A 118 1.25 26.62 9.47
C ASP A 118 0.46 27.23 10.64
N TYR A 119 1.10 28.07 11.44
CA TYR A 119 0.54 28.65 12.66
C TYR A 119 1.03 30.08 12.90
N GLY A 120 0.35 30.78 13.79
CA GLY A 120 0.64 32.18 14.12
C GLY A 120 0.11 33.17 13.08
N GLU A 121 0.44 34.44 13.30
CA GLU A 121 0.08 35.52 12.40
C GLU A 121 0.95 35.50 11.15
N GLU A 122 0.38 35.99 10.07
CA GLU A 122 1.06 36.16 8.80
C GLU A 122 1.94 37.41 8.87
N ASP A 123 3.22 37.28 8.54
CA ASP A 123 4.16 38.39 8.53
C ASP A 123 3.88 39.37 7.37
N THR A 124 4.60 40.49 7.33
CA THR A 124 4.46 41.49 6.27
C THR A 124 4.81 40.98 4.86
N PHE A 125 5.41 39.81 4.76
CA PHE A 125 5.78 39.15 3.51
C PHE A 125 4.83 38.00 3.15
N GLY A 126 3.76 37.78 3.91
CA GLY A 126 2.79 36.72 3.66
C GLY A 126 3.17 35.35 4.24
N ASN A 127 4.19 35.26 5.09
CA ASN A 127 4.65 33.99 5.66
C ASN A 127 4.08 33.76 7.05
N ARG A 128 3.71 32.51 7.33
CA ARG A 128 3.35 32.04 8.67
C ARG A 128 4.45 31.15 9.21
N SER A 129 4.54 31.06 10.54
CA SER A 129 5.41 30.08 11.19
C SER A 129 4.95 28.67 10.80
N ARG A 130 5.90 27.74 10.64
CA ARG A 130 5.61 26.37 10.21
C ARG A 130 6.28 25.36 11.15
N VAL A 131 5.51 24.39 11.62
CA VAL A 131 5.99 23.25 12.40
C VAL A 131 5.83 21.95 11.61
N ARG A 132 6.67 20.95 11.90
CA ARG A 132 6.65 19.63 11.24
C ARG A 132 6.60 18.47 12.23
N PRO A 133 5.45 18.24 12.90
CA PRO A 133 5.37 17.18 13.87
C PRO A 133 5.41 15.80 13.20
N TYR A 134 5.99 14.85 13.92
CA TYR A 134 5.76 13.43 13.70
C TYR A 134 4.53 13.03 14.52
N ILE A 135 3.56 12.41 13.86
CA ILE A 135 2.30 11.96 14.45
C ILE A 135 2.24 10.46 14.23
N ASP A 136 2.16 9.70 15.32
CA ASP A 136 1.84 8.29 15.27
C ASP A 136 0.32 8.15 15.18
N VAL A 137 -0.12 7.43 14.16
CA VAL A 137 -1.53 7.17 13.86
C VAL A 137 -1.76 5.68 14.08
N ALA A 138 -2.79 5.34 14.85
CA ALA A 138 -3.25 3.97 15.01
C ALA A 138 -4.69 3.86 14.49
N VAL A 139 -4.90 2.93 13.57
CA VAL A 139 -6.14 2.68 12.83
C VAL A 139 -6.67 1.29 13.19
N ASP A 140 -7.90 1.22 13.68
CA ASP A 140 -8.57 -0.05 13.97
C ASP A 140 -9.08 -0.69 12.67
N LEU A 141 -8.48 -1.81 12.24
CA LEU A 141 -8.78 -2.50 10.97
C LEU A 141 -10.25 -2.91 10.80
N PRO A 142 -10.93 -3.49 11.81
CA PRO A 142 -12.34 -3.82 11.72
C PRO A 142 -13.24 -2.62 11.38
N SER A 143 -12.89 -1.43 11.84
CA SER A 143 -13.62 -0.17 11.62
C SER A 143 -13.45 0.40 10.21
N VAL A 144 -12.42 0.00 9.45
CA VAL A 144 -12.07 0.60 8.16
C VAL A 144 -13.18 0.42 7.12
N ARG A 145 -13.53 1.48 6.40
CA ARG A 145 -14.50 1.47 5.30
C ARG A 145 -14.03 2.35 4.16
N VAL A 146 -14.20 1.87 2.93
CA VAL A 146 -13.98 2.71 1.74
C VAL A 146 -15.17 3.66 1.59
N VAL A 147 -14.93 4.97 1.72
CA VAL A 147 -15.96 6.01 1.60
C VAL A 147 -16.07 6.48 0.16
N ASN A 148 -14.94 6.72 -0.49
CA ASN A 148 -14.90 7.25 -1.84
C ASN A 148 -13.65 6.76 -2.59
N THR A 149 -13.76 6.68 -3.91
CA THR A 149 -12.60 6.52 -4.79
C THR A 149 -12.70 7.51 -5.94
N THR A 150 -11.65 8.31 -6.07
CA THR A 150 -11.50 9.28 -7.15
C THR A 150 -10.68 8.64 -8.25
N ALA A 151 -11.32 8.43 -9.41
CA ALA A 151 -10.68 7.83 -10.57
C ALA A 151 -9.59 8.73 -11.16
N HIS A 152 -8.65 8.09 -11.85
CA HIS A 152 -7.47 8.70 -12.44
C HIS A 152 -7.82 9.86 -13.39
N ILE A 153 -7.33 11.07 -13.08
CA ILE A 153 -7.36 12.19 -14.03
C ILE A 153 -6.14 12.05 -14.97
N PRO A 154 -6.31 11.91 -16.31
CA PRO A 154 -5.22 11.63 -17.25
C PRO A 154 -4.02 12.58 -17.20
N LEU A 155 -4.27 13.84 -16.81
CA LEU A 155 -3.23 14.87 -16.69
C LEU A 155 -2.47 14.83 -15.36
N LEU A 156 -3.13 14.38 -14.28
CA LEU A 156 -2.55 14.41 -12.93
C LEU A 156 -1.95 13.07 -12.52
N ARG A 157 -2.21 11.99 -13.25
CA ARG A 157 -1.71 10.63 -12.97
C ARG A 157 -1.89 10.20 -11.51
N ARG A 158 -2.99 10.62 -10.92
CA ARG A 158 -3.32 10.36 -9.52
C ARG A 158 -4.75 9.88 -9.46
N ALA A 159 -4.92 8.74 -8.83
CA ALA A 159 -6.18 8.22 -8.38
C ALA A 159 -6.08 8.20 -6.83
N SER A 160 -7.18 8.45 -6.11
CA SER A 160 -7.14 8.41 -4.65
C SER A 160 -8.33 7.65 -4.07
N MET A 161 -8.13 7.08 -2.88
CA MET A 161 -9.16 6.41 -2.09
C MET A 161 -9.27 7.09 -0.73
N THR A 162 -10.49 7.44 -0.35
CA THR A 162 -10.78 7.92 1.01
C THR A 162 -11.32 6.77 1.83
N LEU A 163 -10.60 6.44 2.89
CA LEU A 163 -10.99 5.48 3.91
C LEU A 163 -11.58 6.23 5.11
N SER A 164 -12.60 5.67 5.76
CA SER A 164 -13.05 6.08 7.09
C SER A 164 -12.74 4.98 8.08
N ALA A 165 -12.24 5.33 9.25
CA ALA A 165 -11.85 4.38 10.29
C ALA A 165 -11.80 5.05 11.65
N ASP A 166 -11.95 4.27 12.71
CA ASP A 166 -11.62 4.68 14.06
C ASP A 166 -10.10 4.82 14.17
N MET A 167 -9.67 6.06 14.44
CA MET A 167 -8.27 6.44 14.48
C MET A 167 -7.93 7.12 15.80
N SER A 168 -6.73 6.85 16.28
CA SER A 168 -6.11 7.57 17.38
C SER A 168 -4.79 8.19 16.92
N PHE A 169 -4.46 9.34 17.50
CA PHE A 169 -3.31 10.15 17.10
C PHE A 169 -2.46 10.46 18.32
N GLN A 170 -1.14 10.34 18.18
CA GLN A 170 -0.17 10.68 19.22
C GLN A 170 0.95 11.53 18.64
N ILE A 171 1.24 12.66 19.29
CA ILE A 171 2.35 13.53 18.91
C ILE A 171 3.66 12.92 19.43
N VAL A 172 4.62 12.70 18.53
CA VAL A 172 5.96 12.24 18.90
C VAL A 172 6.85 13.44 19.22
N GLY A 173 7.50 13.41 20.38
CA GLY A 173 8.42 14.45 20.83
C GLY A 173 7.74 15.78 21.14
N ALA A 174 6.58 15.73 21.79
CA ALA A 174 5.76 16.91 22.09
C ALA A 174 6.52 17.96 22.92
N GLU A 175 7.47 17.52 23.76
CA GLU A 175 8.33 18.36 24.60
C GLU A 175 9.24 19.31 23.80
N GLY A 176 9.47 19.03 22.51
CA GLY A 176 10.30 19.86 21.64
C GLY A 176 9.58 21.07 21.04
N TYR A 177 8.28 21.21 21.24
CA TYR A 177 7.48 22.29 20.66
C TYR A 177 7.14 23.37 21.68
N ASP A 178 7.09 24.63 21.24
CA ASP A 178 6.57 25.71 22.06
C ASP A 178 5.03 25.61 22.20
N GLN A 179 4.48 26.36 23.16
CA GLN A 179 3.04 26.31 23.48
C GLN A 179 2.15 26.72 22.29
N LYS A 180 2.60 27.64 21.42
CA LYS A 180 1.79 28.08 20.26
C LYS A 180 1.78 27.00 19.18
N ALA A 181 2.92 26.36 18.94
CA ALA A 181 3.04 25.24 18.03
C ALA A 181 2.21 24.04 18.53
N LEU A 182 2.27 23.71 19.82
CA LEU A 182 1.46 22.64 20.41
C LEU A 182 -0.03 22.90 20.22
N ALA A 183 -0.52 24.10 20.54
CA ALA A 183 -1.92 24.44 20.35
C ALA A 183 -2.37 24.30 18.88
N ALA A 184 -1.52 24.67 17.92
CA ALA A 184 -1.81 24.51 16.50
C ALA A 184 -1.82 23.02 16.06
N ILE A 185 -0.91 22.21 16.61
CA ILE A 185 -0.88 20.77 16.36
C ILE A 185 -2.14 20.10 16.95
N GLU A 186 -2.51 20.42 18.17
CA GLU A 186 -3.72 19.91 18.84
C GLU A 186 -4.98 20.27 18.05
N GLN A 187 -5.11 21.53 17.61
CA GLN A 187 -6.22 21.95 16.76
C GLN A 187 -6.28 21.16 15.44
N PHE A 188 -5.14 20.97 14.78
CA PHE A 188 -5.06 20.14 13.58
C PHE A 188 -5.49 18.69 13.85
N LEU A 189 -5.06 18.11 14.98
CA LEU A 189 -5.42 16.75 15.37
C LEU A 189 -6.90 16.63 15.74
N GLU A 190 -7.50 17.62 16.38
CA GLU A 190 -8.94 17.65 16.67
C GLU A 190 -9.75 17.63 15.37
N GLU A 191 -9.36 18.44 14.38
CA GLU A 191 -9.98 18.43 13.07
C GLU A 191 -9.79 17.07 12.36
N ALA A 192 -8.58 16.52 12.37
CA ALA A 192 -8.30 15.21 11.77
C ALA A 192 -9.11 14.08 12.45
N THR A 193 -9.20 14.11 13.78
CA THR A 193 -9.97 13.16 14.58
C THR A 193 -11.47 13.28 14.28
N SER A 194 -11.99 14.49 14.11
CA SER A 194 -13.40 14.70 13.77
C SER A 194 -13.78 14.14 12.40
N ARG A 195 -12.84 14.14 11.45
CA ARG A 195 -13.08 13.61 10.11
C ARG A 195 -13.03 12.09 10.08
N GLN A 196 -12.19 11.47 10.91
CA GLN A 196 -11.98 10.02 10.92
C GLN A 196 -11.76 9.46 9.50
N THR A 197 -11.09 10.21 8.62
CA THR A 197 -10.77 9.79 7.26
C THR A 197 -9.28 9.79 6.95
N LEU A 198 -8.83 8.80 6.18
CA LEU A 198 -7.49 8.70 5.62
C LEU A 198 -7.57 8.73 4.09
N GLU A 199 -6.82 9.62 3.45
CA GLU A 199 -6.66 9.61 1.99
C GLU A 199 -5.42 8.79 1.61
N VAL A 200 -5.62 7.84 0.72
CA VAL A 200 -4.58 6.98 0.15
C VAL A 200 -4.47 7.29 -1.33
N ASP A 201 -3.30 7.77 -1.74
CA ASP A 201 -3.01 8.06 -3.15
C ASP A 201 -2.56 6.79 -3.87
N ALA A 202 -2.85 6.72 -5.16
CA ALA A 202 -2.36 5.70 -6.07
C ALA A 202 -1.96 6.32 -7.42
N THR A 203 -0.94 5.73 -8.03
CA THR A 203 -0.41 6.17 -9.33
C THR A 203 -1.31 5.75 -10.49
N ALA A 204 -2.03 4.63 -10.37
CA ALA A 204 -2.98 4.15 -11.37
C ALA A 204 -4.28 3.63 -10.73
N GLU A 205 -5.34 3.54 -11.53
CA GLU A 205 -6.62 2.97 -11.09
C GLU A 205 -6.53 1.48 -10.76
N ALA A 206 -5.68 0.74 -11.49
CA ALA A 206 -5.37 -0.65 -11.16
C ALA A 206 -4.75 -0.79 -9.76
N ASP A 207 -3.95 0.20 -9.34
CA ASP A 207 -3.38 0.22 -8.01
C ASP A 207 -4.43 0.54 -6.94
N LEU A 208 -5.42 1.39 -7.23
CA LEU A 208 -6.56 1.58 -6.32
C LEU A 208 -7.37 0.31 -6.12
N ALA A 209 -7.64 -0.43 -7.20
CA ALA A 209 -8.37 -1.69 -7.11
C ALA A 209 -7.62 -2.69 -6.23
N ARG A 210 -6.31 -2.83 -6.45
CA ARG A 210 -5.46 -3.68 -5.63
C ARG A 210 -5.36 -3.20 -4.18
N LEU A 211 -5.21 -1.89 -3.93
CA LEU A 211 -5.20 -1.33 -2.57
C LEU A 211 -6.50 -1.64 -1.84
N ARG A 212 -7.64 -1.51 -2.52
CA ARG A 212 -8.94 -1.87 -1.97
C ARG A 212 -9.01 -3.35 -1.61
N ASP A 213 -8.54 -4.23 -2.49
CA ASP A 213 -8.56 -5.68 -2.25
C ASP A 213 -7.66 -6.08 -1.07
N GLU A 214 -6.45 -5.53 -1.00
CA GLU A 214 -5.51 -5.77 0.11
C GLU A 214 -6.09 -5.21 1.44
N MET A 215 -6.74 -4.05 1.41
CA MET A 215 -7.42 -3.50 2.60
C MET A 215 -8.60 -4.36 3.06
N ASN A 216 -9.42 -4.84 2.13
CA ASN A 216 -10.54 -5.73 2.43
C ASN A 216 -10.03 -7.06 3.03
N PHE A 217 -8.93 -7.59 2.49
CA PHE A 217 -8.27 -8.78 3.02
C PHE A 217 -7.83 -8.58 4.48
N LEU A 218 -7.13 -7.47 4.78
CA LEU A 218 -6.69 -7.15 6.14
C LEU A 218 -7.88 -6.97 7.10
N GLN A 219 -8.94 -6.30 6.64
CA GLN A 219 -10.15 -6.11 7.44
C GLN A 219 -10.83 -7.44 7.76
N GLU A 220 -10.97 -8.33 6.78
CA GLU A 220 -11.62 -9.63 6.98
C GLU A 220 -10.80 -10.51 7.93
N LYS A 221 -9.46 -10.51 7.79
CA LYS A 221 -8.56 -11.17 8.74
C LYS A 221 -8.74 -10.63 10.16
N ALA A 222 -8.78 -9.31 10.32
CA ALA A 222 -8.99 -8.67 11.61
C ALA A 222 -10.40 -8.93 12.20
N ARG A 223 -11.41 -9.29 11.39
CA ARG A 223 -12.72 -9.71 11.91
C ARG A 223 -12.71 -11.15 12.38
N GLN A 224 -12.05 -12.02 11.64
CA GLN A 224 -11.93 -13.44 11.97
C GLN A 224 -11.15 -13.65 13.27
N SER A 225 -10.10 -12.86 13.50
CA SER A 225 -9.35 -12.85 14.75
C SER A 225 -10.23 -12.53 15.96
N VAL A 226 -11.00 -11.43 15.91
CA VAL A 226 -11.92 -11.01 16.98
C VAL A 226 -12.97 -12.09 17.27
N GLN A 227 -13.51 -12.74 16.24
CA GLN A 227 -14.51 -13.81 16.41
C GLN A 227 -13.92 -15.07 17.07
N SER A 228 -12.64 -15.38 16.85
CA SER A 228 -12.00 -16.55 17.43
C SER A 228 -11.73 -16.44 18.95
N GLN A 229 -11.76 -15.21 19.47
CA GLN A 229 -11.50 -14.91 20.89
C GLN A 229 -12.77 -14.90 21.76
N GLN A 230 -13.96 -15.05 21.16
CA GLN A 230 -15.27 -15.08 21.85
C GLN A 230 -15.77 -16.51 22.05
#